data_AF-A0AAE4C000-F1
#
_entry.id   AF-A0AAE4C000-F1
#
_cell.length_a   1.000
_cell.length_b   1.000
_cell.length_c   1.000
_cell.angle_alpha   90.00
_cell.angle_beta   90.00
_cell.angle_gamma   90.00
#
_symmetry.space_group_name_H-M   'P 1'
#
loop_
_entity.id
_entity.type
_entity.pdbx_description
1 polymer ?
#
loop_
_entity_poly.entity_id
_entity_poly.type
_entity_poly.pdbx_seq_one_letter_code
_entity_poly.pdbx_strand_id
1 'polypeptide(L)'
;MNASKVLAAAALSLLAAAGAHAETYEGVLTVNSGVSRAEVAPQAVAAARAGNEYSDGAAAGAQAFTSTADRAVIQAEAVAKAHDPLASLDRRAFYRDEVPQAYKKPSVSFTRQAGL
;
A
#
# COMPACT_ATOMS: atom_id res chain seq x y z
N MET A 1 -33.88 36.35 26.87
CA MET A 1 -33.33 36.33 25.50
C MET A 1 -34.06 37.41 24.70
N ASN A 2 -33.36 38.28 23.97
CA ASN A 2 -33.97 39.48 23.37
C ASN A 2 -34.20 39.24 21.86
N ALA A 3 -35.24 39.84 21.27
CA ALA A 3 -35.64 39.60 19.88
C ALA A 3 -34.49 39.74 18.86
N SER A 4 -33.59 40.72 19.05
CA SER A 4 -32.42 40.92 18.18
C SER A 4 -31.45 39.72 18.17
N LYS A 5 -31.27 39.02 19.30
CA LYS A 5 -30.40 37.83 19.38
C LYS A 5 -31.03 36.64 18.65
N VAL A 6 -32.36 36.53 18.70
CA VAL A 6 -33.11 35.52 17.94
C VAL A 6 -33.00 35.78 16.44
N LEU A 7 -33.14 37.05 16.03
CA LEU A 7 -33.03 37.43 14.62
C LEU A 7 -31.62 37.18 14.07
N ALA A 8 -30.57 37.52 14.84
CA ALA A 8 -29.19 37.26 14.43
C ALA A 8 -28.89 35.76 14.33
N ALA A 9 -29.38 34.95 15.27
CA ALA A 9 -29.24 33.51 15.23
C ALA A 9 -29.98 32.90 14.02
N ALA A 10 -31.18 33.40 13.70
CA ALA A 10 -31.95 32.98 12.53
C ALA A 10 -31.22 33.34 11.23
N ALA A 11 -30.73 34.57 11.10
CA ALA A 11 -29.98 35.00 9.93
C ALA A 11 -28.69 34.20 9.73
N LEU A 12 -27.94 33.92 10.81
CA LEU A 12 -26.74 33.10 10.76
C LEU A 12 -27.06 31.65 10.40
N SER A 13 -28.16 31.10 10.91
CA SER A 13 -28.63 29.75 10.58
C SER A 13 -29.05 29.62 9.11
N LEU A 14 -29.72 30.64 8.56
CA LEU A 14 -30.12 30.67 7.16
C LEU A 14 -28.90 30.79 6.23
N LEU A 15 -27.91 31.60 6.60
CA LEU A 15 -26.67 31.72 5.84
C LEU A 15 -25.85 30.42 5.86
N ALA A 16 -25.80 29.73 7.01
CA ALA A 16 -25.15 28.44 7.14
C ALA A 16 -25.85 27.36 6.29
N ALA A 17 -27.19 27.36 6.24
CA ALA A 17 -27.96 26.44 5.41
C ALA A 17 -27.75 26.68 3.91
N ALA A 18 -27.55 27.93 3.48
CA ALA A 18 -27.27 28.26 2.08
C ALA A 18 -25.88 27.80 1.59
N GLY A 19 -24.92 27.61 2.51
CA GLY A 19 -23.57 27.11 2.19
C GLY A 19 -23.44 25.59 2.22
N ALA A 20 -24.46 24.86 2.69
CA ALA A 20 -24.47 23.41 2.74
C ALA A 20 -24.77 22.82 1.35
N HIS A 21 -23.79 22.90 0.46
CA HIS A 21 -23.82 22.17 -0.81
C HIS A 21 -23.20 20.79 -0.61
N ALA A 22 -24.00 19.74 -0.83
CA ALA A 22 -23.46 18.41 -1.06
C ALA A 22 -22.85 18.37 -2.48
N GLU A 23 -21.75 17.64 -2.65
CA GLU A 23 -21.23 17.34 -3.99
C GLU A 23 -22.34 16.67 -4.82
N THR A 24 -22.59 17.20 -6.02
CA THR A 24 -23.59 16.61 -6.92
C THR A 24 -23.10 15.22 -7.31
N TYR A 25 -23.87 14.19 -6.95
CA TYR A 25 -23.62 12.85 -7.44
C TYR A 25 -23.99 12.79 -8.93
N GLU A 26 -22.99 12.77 -9.81
CA GLU A 26 -23.12 12.72 -11.28
C GLU A 26 -23.63 11.36 -11.81
N GLY A 27 -24.00 10.43 -10.92
CA GLY A 27 -24.42 9.09 -11.32
C GLY A 27 -23.25 8.20 -11.75
N VAL A 28 -23.57 7.06 -12.37
CA VAL A 28 -22.56 6.18 -12.97
C VAL A 28 -22.10 6.80 -14.28
N LEU A 29 -20.90 7.37 -14.26
CA LEU A 29 -20.28 7.92 -15.46
C LEU A 29 -20.04 6.82 -16.49
N THR A 30 -20.51 7.04 -17.72
CA THR A 30 -20.23 6.15 -18.83
C THR A 30 -18.86 6.47 -19.41
N VAL A 31 -17.94 5.50 -19.35
CA VAL A 31 -16.64 5.62 -19.99
C VAL A 31 -16.80 5.26 -21.46
N ASN A 32 -16.76 6.26 -22.33
CA ASN A 32 -16.74 6.05 -23.77
C ASN A 32 -15.30 5.91 -24.26
N SER A 33 -15.05 4.94 -25.14
CA SER A 33 -13.74 4.80 -25.78
C SER A 33 -13.44 6.01 -26.67
N GLY A 34 -12.22 6.55 -26.59
CA GLY A 34 -11.75 7.65 -27.44
C GLY A 34 -11.45 7.25 -28.90
N VAL A 35 -11.53 5.96 -29.23
CA VAL A 35 -11.26 5.40 -30.57
C VAL A 35 -12.36 4.42 -30.97
N SER A 36 -12.70 4.36 -32.26
CA SER A 36 -13.71 3.46 -32.79
C SER A 36 -13.18 2.03 -32.95
N ARG A 37 -14.10 1.05 -33.02
CA ARG A 37 -13.71 -0.36 -33.27
C ARG A 37 -13.04 -0.55 -34.64
N ALA A 38 -13.42 0.27 -35.63
CA ALA A 38 -12.84 0.21 -36.97
C ALA A 38 -11.36 0.63 -36.96
N GLU A 39 -10.98 1.57 -36.11
CA GLU A 39 -9.59 2.01 -35.93
C GLU A 39 -8.76 0.99 -35.14
N VAL A 40 -9.36 0.31 -34.16
CA VAL A 40 -8.67 -0.71 -33.34
C VAL A 40 -8.47 -2.02 -34.10
N ALA A 41 -9.36 -2.40 -35.01
CA ALA A 41 -9.31 -3.66 -35.74
C ALA A 41 -7.96 -3.92 -36.47
N PRO A 42 -7.43 -3.00 -37.32
CA PRO A 42 -6.14 -3.21 -37.96
C PRO A 42 -4.97 -3.23 -36.96
N GLN A 43 -5.04 -2.45 -35.88
CA GLN A 43 -4.01 -2.42 -34.83
C GLN A 43 -3.95 -3.75 -34.09
N ALA A 44 -5.10 -4.34 -33.77
CA ALA A 44 -5.19 -5.65 -33.13
C ALA A 44 -4.61 -6.76 -34.02
N VAL A 45 -4.86 -6.71 -35.34
CA VAL A 45 -4.27 -7.66 -36.30
C VAL A 45 -2.75 -7.50 -36.36
N ALA A 46 -2.25 -6.25 -36.37
CA ALA A 46 -0.82 -5.99 -36.35
C ALA A 46 -0.17 -6.51 -35.07
N ALA A 47 -0.76 -6.22 -33.91
CA ALA A 47 -0.27 -6.70 -32.61
C ALA A 47 -0.27 -8.23 -32.52
N ALA A 48 -1.33 -8.90 -32.98
CA ALA A 48 -1.38 -10.37 -33.01
C ALA A 48 -0.30 -10.99 -33.90
N ARG A 49 0.15 -10.26 -34.93
CA ARG A 49 1.24 -10.70 -35.83
C ARG A 49 2.63 -10.29 -35.37
N ALA A 50 2.76 -9.41 -34.38
CA ALA A 50 4.04 -8.89 -33.91
C ALA A 50 4.90 -9.94 -33.18
N GLY A 51 4.35 -11.13 -32.89
CA GLY A 51 5.03 -12.17 -32.13
C GLY A 51 5.02 -11.90 -30.62
N ASN A 52 5.69 -12.74 -29.85
CA ASN A 52 5.78 -12.55 -28.40
C ASN A 52 6.91 -11.56 -28.07
N GLU A 53 6.55 -10.36 -27.60
CA GLU A 53 7.46 -9.30 -27.16
C GLU A 53 8.45 -9.74 -26.07
N TYR A 54 8.12 -10.80 -25.32
CA TYR A 54 8.95 -11.36 -24.25
C TYR A 54 9.67 -12.65 -24.65
N SER A 55 9.66 -13.02 -25.94
CA SER A 55 10.27 -14.27 -26.42
C SER A 55 11.77 -14.35 -26.12
N ASP A 56 12.49 -13.23 -26.18
CA ASP A 56 13.93 -13.18 -25.88
C ASP A 56 14.22 -13.56 -24.42
N GLY A 57 13.36 -13.13 -23.48
CA GLY A 57 13.47 -13.46 -22.07
C GLY A 57 13.20 -14.93 -21.77
N ALA A 58 12.35 -15.58 -22.56
CA ALA A 58 12.03 -17.00 -22.37
C ALA A 58 13.23 -17.93 -22.64
N ALA A 59 14.13 -17.53 -23.54
CA ALA A 59 15.37 -18.25 -23.83
C ALA A 59 16.54 -17.87 -22.91
N ALA A 60 16.39 -16.82 -22.09
CA ALA A 60 17.49 -16.25 -21.30
C ALA A 60 17.98 -17.16 -20.16
N GLY A 61 17.25 -18.22 -19.81
CA GLY A 61 17.63 -19.15 -18.75
C GLY A 61 17.73 -18.49 -17.37
N ALA A 62 18.24 -19.24 -16.39
CA ALA A 62 18.50 -18.69 -15.06
C ALA A 62 19.67 -17.69 -15.14
N GLN A 63 19.40 -16.42 -14.81
CA GLN A 63 20.43 -15.39 -14.76
C GLN A 63 21.33 -15.63 -13.55
N ALA A 64 22.65 -15.67 -13.78
CA ALA A 64 23.62 -15.81 -12.71
C ALA A 64 23.61 -14.52 -11.85
N PHE A 65 23.27 -14.66 -10.57
CA PHE A 65 23.40 -13.59 -9.59
C PHE A 65 24.63 -13.86 -8.72
N THR A 66 25.59 -12.94 -8.72
CA THR A 66 26.73 -12.98 -7.80
C THR A 66 26.40 -12.13 -6.58
N SER A 67 26.06 -12.77 -5.47
CA SER A 67 26.01 -12.07 -4.19
C SER A 67 27.44 -11.78 -3.72
N THR A 68 27.71 -10.54 -3.32
CA THR A 68 28.97 -10.16 -2.65
C THR A 68 28.92 -10.36 -1.14
N ALA A 69 27.76 -10.74 -0.59
CA ALA A 69 27.56 -10.95 0.84
C ALA A 69 27.84 -12.41 1.22
N ASP A 70 28.50 -12.61 2.36
CA ASP A 70 28.68 -13.94 2.95
C ASP A 70 27.33 -14.52 3.36
N ARG A 71 27.01 -15.73 2.86
CA ARG A 71 25.74 -16.41 3.14
C ARG A 71 25.51 -16.63 4.64
N ALA A 72 26.54 -16.98 5.39
CA ALA A 72 26.42 -17.22 6.82
C ALA A 72 26.09 -15.93 7.58
N VAL A 73 26.65 -14.80 7.14
CA VAL A 73 26.32 -13.48 7.69
C VAL A 73 24.86 -13.14 7.40
N ILE A 74 24.40 -13.27 6.16
CA ILE A 74 23.00 -13.02 5.79
C ILE A 74 22.04 -13.93 6.57
N GLN A 75 22.40 -15.21 6.74
CA GLN A 75 21.58 -16.14 7.52
C GLN A 75 21.50 -15.72 8.99
N ALA A 76 22.63 -15.31 9.60
CA ALA A 76 22.66 -14.84 10.98
C ALA A 76 21.83 -13.56 11.17
N GLU A 77 21.93 -12.60 10.25
CA GLU A 77 21.14 -11.38 10.24
C GLU A 77 19.64 -11.68 10.09
N ALA A 78 19.27 -12.57 9.17
CA ALA A 78 17.88 -12.97 8.96
C ALA A 78 17.29 -13.65 10.21
N VAL A 79 18.06 -14.54 10.86
CA VAL A 79 17.65 -15.19 12.11
C VAL A 79 17.50 -14.14 13.22
N ALA A 80 18.47 -13.23 13.38
CA ALA A 80 18.38 -12.15 14.36
C ALA A 80 17.14 -11.27 14.13
N LYS A 81 16.85 -10.92 12.87
CA LYS A 81 15.66 -10.14 12.52
C LYS A 81 14.36 -10.89 12.75
N ALA A 82 14.32 -12.20 12.48
CA ALA A 82 13.16 -13.03 12.76
C ALA A 82 12.88 -13.17 14.27
N HIS A 83 13.93 -13.10 15.09
CA HIS A 83 13.81 -13.12 16.55
C HIS A 83 13.64 -11.73 17.19
N ASP A 84 13.57 -10.65 16.40
CA ASP A 84 13.36 -9.29 16.89
C ASP A 84 11.95 -9.17 17.52
N PRO A 85 11.84 -9.03 18.86
CA PRO A 85 10.55 -8.96 19.53
C PRO A 85 9.79 -7.67 19.20
N LEU A 86 10.47 -6.67 18.64
CA LEU A 86 9.93 -5.37 18.27
C LEU A 86 9.62 -5.25 16.78
N ALA A 87 9.79 -6.31 15.98
CA ALA A 87 9.63 -6.26 14.53
C ALA A 87 8.25 -5.73 14.06
N SER A 88 7.20 -5.91 14.87
CA SER A 88 5.84 -5.44 14.61
C SER A 88 5.50 -4.09 15.25
N LEU A 89 6.44 -3.48 15.98
CA LEU A 89 6.21 -2.28 16.77
C LEU A 89 6.93 -1.10 16.14
N ASP A 90 6.17 -0.08 15.73
CA ASP A 90 6.77 1.22 15.41
C ASP A 90 7.05 1.96 16.71
N ARG A 91 8.32 2.25 16.96
CA ARG A 91 8.78 2.96 18.14
C ARG A 91 8.14 4.36 18.26
N ARG A 92 7.81 5.00 17.12
CA ARG A 92 7.19 6.33 17.05
C ARG A 92 5.74 6.37 17.53
N ALA A 93 5.10 5.21 17.67
CA ALA A 93 3.76 5.14 18.24
C ALA A 93 3.76 5.31 19.78
N PHE A 94 4.93 5.31 20.42
CA PHE A 94 5.07 5.41 21.87
C PHE A 94 5.60 6.77 22.32
N TYR A 95 5.29 7.14 23.56
CA TYR A 95 5.79 8.37 24.17
C TYR A 95 7.32 8.41 24.16
N ARG A 96 7.90 9.53 23.71
CA ARG A 96 9.35 9.75 23.55
C ARG A 96 10.05 8.73 22.65
N ASP A 97 9.32 8.08 21.75
CA ASP A 97 9.87 7.01 20.92
C ASP A 97 10.48 5.88 21.78
N GLU A 98 9.83 5.50 22.89
CA GLU A 98 10.29 4.41 23.75
C GLU A 98 9.23 3.30 23.89
N VAL A 99 9.53 2.10 23.39
CA VAL A 99 8.64 0.93 23.54
C VAL A 99 8.67 0.43 24.99
N PRO A 100 7.52 0.33 25.70
CA PRO A 100 7.48 -0.18 27.06
C PRO A 100 7.97 -1.63 27.19
N GLN A 101 8.60 -1.95 28.33
CA GLN A 101 9.20 -3.28 28.59
C GLN A 101 8.19 -4.43 28.47
N ALA A 102 6.91 -4.20 28.76
CA ALA A 102 5.84 -5.20 28.67
C ALA A 102 5.63 -5.74 27.24
N TYR A 103 6.06 -5.00 26.21
CA TYR A 103 5.96 -5.44 24.82
C TYR A 103 7.17 -6.27 24.36
N LYS A 104 8.19 -6.45 25.21
CA LYS A 104 9.31 -7.34 24.91
C LYS A 104 8.86 -8.79 25.07
N LYS A 105 8.78 -9.52 23.97
CA LYS A 105 8.52 -10.97 24.02
C LYS A 105 9.66 -11.66 24.79
N PRO A 106 9.36 -12.63 25.68
CA PRO A 106 10.39 -13.41 26.35
C PRO A 106 11.24 -14.16 25.30
N SER A 107 12.56 -14.20 25.51
CA SER A 107 13.46 -14.96 24.65
C SER A 107 13.10 -16.44 24.75
N VAL A 108 12.50 -17.00 23.70
CA VAL A 108 12.24 -18.44 23.61
C VAL A 108 13.53 -19.14 23.19
N SER A 109 14.18 -19.83 24.13
CA SER A 109 15.32 -20.68 23.83
C SER A 109 14.83 -22.02 23.26
N PHE A 110 15.00 -22.22 21.95
CA PHE A 110 14.82 -23.54 21.36
C PHE A 110 16.11 -24.34 21.57
N THR A 111 16.11 -25.26 22.54
CA THR A 111 17.17 -26.25 22.67
C THR A 111 17.14 -27.13 21.42
N ARG A 112 18.13 -26.95 20.54
CA ARG A 112 18.32 -27.83 19.37
C ARG A 112 18.77 -29.18 19.91
N GLN A 113 17.83 -30.09 20.15
CA GLN A 113 18.15 -31.47 20.51
C GLN A 113 18.84 -32.08 19.29
N ALA A 114 20.16 -32.24 19.36
CA ALA A 114 20.91 -32.97 18.36
C ALA A 114 20.41 -34.41 18.40
N GLY A 115 19.72 -34.84 17.34
CA GLY A 115 19.37 -36.24 17.14
C GLY A 115 20.65 -37.06 17.00
N LEU A 116 20.76 -38.11 17.80
CA LEU A 116 21.75 -39.18 17.68
C LEU A 116 21.48 -40.01 16.43
#